data_AF-I0JKM0-F1
#
_entry.id   AF-I0JKM0-F1
#
_cell.length_a   1.000
_cell.length_b   1.000
_cell.length_c   1.000
_cell.angle_alpha   90.00
_cell.angle_beta   90.00
_cell.angle_gamma   90.00
#
_symmetry.space_group_name_H-M   'P 1'
#
loop_
_entity.id
_entity.type
_entity.pdbx_description
1 polymer ?
#
loop_
_entity_poly.entity_id
_entity_poly.type
_entity_poly.pdbx_seq_one_letter_code
_entity_poly.pdbx_strand_id
1 'polypeptide(L)'
;MYVIPLVLFIFPMLAFVIGVLGRALLKKLFIAPVIVFGLSLLAQLLYLHFSFFTWTLIYTALAFSGSIIAHFLLLKYQPSRKVQKTGVIILLGSVLIPALIFTISRPVNAVLMEKKVENHLREEEYSSSDIYSIETFYDGKRNTNRTEPVIAEVVFTDDPGHTYRYIELKKKKQVVQMCEYERSPNFYTNEYTAERPHMVKGCFE
;
A
#
# COMPACT_ATOMS: atom_id res chain seq x y z
N MET A 1 6.19 -7.84 1.42
CA MET A 1 5.96 -9.23 0.92
C MET A 1 4.50 -9.72 1.03
N TYR A 2 3.54 -8.89 1.47
CA TYR A 2 2.12 -9.30 1.65
C TYR A 2 1.23 -9.15 0.41
N VAL A 3 1.76 -8.61 -0.69
CA VAL A 3 0.96 -8.30 -1.90
C VAL A 3 0.52 -9.58 -2.62
N ILE A 4 1.38 -10.60 -2.68
CA ILE A 4 1.10 -11.84 -3.40
C ILE A 4 -0.10 -12.60 -2.78
N PRO A 5 -0.15 -12.86 -1.46
CA PRO A 5 -1.31 -13.52 -0.86
C PRO A 5 -2.61 -12.72 -1.00
N LEU A 6 -2.52 -11.40 -0.94
CA LEU A 6 -3.68 -10.50 -1.06
C LEU A 6 -4.32 -10.61 -2.45
N VAL A 7 -3.50 -10.51 -3.50
CA VAL A 7 -3.92 -10.52 -4.90
C VAL A 7 -4.40 -11.90 -5.36
N LEU A 8 -3.78 -12.97 -4.87
CA LEU A 8 -4.09 -14.35 -5.32
C LEU A 8 -5.19 -15.05 -4.53
N PHE A 9 -5.44 -14.67 -3.27
CA PHE A 9 -6.41 -15.37 -2.43
C PHE A 9 -7.52 -14.45 -1.93
N ILE A 10 -7.14 -13.34 -1.29
CA ILE A 10 -8.11 -12.48 -0.59
C ILE A 10 -9.03 -11.76 -1.59
N PHE A 11 -8.48 -11.08 -2.60
CA PHE A 11 -9.30 -10.36 -3.57
C PHE A 11 -10.19 -11.27 -4.44
N PRO A 12 -9.70 -12.41 -4.98
CA PRO A 12 -10.56 -13.38 -5.66
C PRO A 12 -11.74 -13.86 -4.82
N MET A 13 -11.49 -14.20 -3.56
CA MET A 13 -12.52 -14.67 -2.64
C MET A 13 -13.55 -13.57 -2.35
N LEU A 14 -13.10 -12.33 -2.10
CA LEU A 14 -13.98 -11.18 -1.90
C LEU A 14 -14.82 -10.89 -3.13
N ALA A 15 -14.22 -10.87 -4.32
CA ALA A 15 -14.94 -10.62 -5.57
C ALA A 15 -16.06 -11.65 -5.78
N PHE A 16 -15.77 -12.93 -5.56
CA PHE A 16 -16.76 -14.00 -5.63
C PHE A 16 -17.90 -13.82 -4.61
N VAL A 17 -17.57 -13.55 -3.34
CA VAL A 17 -18.56 -13.33 -2.27
C VAL A 17 -19.44 -12.11 -2.55
N ILE A 18 -18.86 -11.02 -3.04
CA ILE A 18 -19.61 -9.82 -3.48
C ILE A 18 -20.55 -10.19 -4.63
N GLY A 19 -20.11 -11.03 -5.56
CA GLY A 19 -20.95 -11.59 -6.61
C GLY A 19 -22.18 -12.33 -6.08
N VAL A 20 -21.96 -13.26 -5.14
CA VAL A 20 -23.03 -14.07 -4.51
C VAL A 20 -24.01 -13.17 -3.75
N LEU A 21 -23.49 -12.34 -2.85
CA LEU A 21 -24.29 -11.48 -1.99
C LEU A 21 -25.01 -10.39 -2.80
N GLY A 22 -24.33 -9.77 -3.75
CA GLY A 22 -24.90 -8.74 -4.61
C GLY A 22 -26.08 -9.27 -5.43
N ARG A 23 -26.01 -10.51 -5.94
CA ARG A 23 -27.17 -11.16 -6.58
C ARG A 23 -28.32 -11.38 -5.59
N ALA A 24 -28.04 -11.87 -4.38
CA ALA A 24 -29.05 -12.13 -3.36
C ALA A 24 -29.79 -10.88 -2.88
N LEU A 25 -29.09 -9.74 -2.88
CA LEU A 25 -29.61 -8.45 -2.41
C LEU A 25 -30.30 -7.67 -3.53
N LEU A 26 -29.63 -7.49 -4.67
CA LEU A 26 -30.07 -6.58 -5.73
C LEU A 26 -31.01 -7.26 -6.73
N LYS A 27 -31.11 -8.60 -6.69
CA LYS A 27 -31.93 -9.43 -7.59
C LYS A 27 -31.65 -9.20 -9.09
N LYS A 28 -30.56 -8.52 -9.45
CA LYS A 28 -30.06 -8.36 -10.82
C LYS A 28 -28.72 -9.07 -10.95
N LEU A 29 -28.52 -9.76 -12.07
CA LEU A 29 -27.33 -10.60 -12.30
C LEU A 29 -26.06 -9.77 -12.51
N PHE A 30 -26.18 -8.64 -13.21
CA PHE A 30 -25.02 -7.87 -13.68
C PHE A 30 -24.58 -6.71 -12.77
N ILE A 31 -25.38 -6.32 -11.76
CA ILE A 31 -25.02 -5.15 -10.94
C ILE A 31 -23.75 -5.40 -10.13
N ALA A 32 -23.65 -6.54 -9.44
CA ALA A 32 -22.48 -6.83 -8.60
C ALA A 32 -21.17 -6.93 -9.39
N PRO A 33 -21.11 -7.63 -10.55
CA PRO A 33 -19.94 -7.59 -11.43
C PRO A 33 -19.57 -6.19 -11.91
N VAL A 34 -20.54 -5.36 -12.27
CA VAL A 34 -20.29 -3.97 -12.72
C VAL A 34 -19.68 -3.13 -11.59
N ILE A 35 -20.16 -3.30 -10.35
CA ILE A 35 -19.58 -2.64 -9.18
C ILE A 35 -18.13 -3.10 -8.96
N VAL A 36 -17.87 -4.42 -9.00
CA VAL A 36 -16.51 -4.97 -8.84
C VAL A 36 -15.59 -4.45 -9.95
N PHE A 37 -16.04 -4.44 -11.20
CA PHE A 37 -15.30 -3.90 -12.33
C PHE A 37 -14.97 -2.42 -12.13
N GLY A 38 -15.95 -1.59 -11.75
CA GLY A 38 -15.75 -0.16 -11.53
C GLY A 38 -14.76 0.13 -10.39
N LEU A 39 -14.87 -0.59 -9.27
CA LEU A 39 -13.95 -0.44 -8.14
C LEU A 39 -12.53 -0.91 -8.48
N SER A 40 -12.40 -2.04 -9.18
CA SER A 40 -11.09 -2.55 -9.62
C SER A 40 -10.45 -1.63 -10.66
N LEU A 41 -11.22 -1.06 -11.59
CA LEU A 41 -10.74 -0.09 -12.57
C LEU A 41 -10.29 1.21 -11.90
N LEU A 42 -11.06 1.71 -10.92
CA LEU A 42 -10.67 2.89 -10.13
C LEU A 42 -9.37 2.63 -9.37
N ALA A 43 -9.23 1.47 -8.73
CA ALA A 43 -7.99 1.07 -8.07
C ALA A 43 -6.83 1.04 -9.09
N GLN A 44 -7.03 0.45 -10.27
CA GLN A 44 -6.01 0.43 -11.32
C GLN A 44 -5.57 1.85 -11.74
N LEU A 45 -6.51 2.79 -11.89
CA LEU A 45 -6.19 4.18 -12.24
C LEU A 45 -5.37 4.88 -11.15
N LEU A 46 -5.60 4.55 -9.88
CA LEU A 46 -4.86 5.11 -8.75
C LEU A 46 -3.45 4.51 -8.61
N TYR A 47 -3.25 3.24 -8.97
CA TYR A 47 -1.95 2.55 -8.80
C TYR A 47 -1.13 2.43 -10.10
N LEU A 48 -1.61 2.93 -11.24
CA LEU A 48 -0.88 3.11 -12.52
C LEU A 48 -0.08 1.91 -13.07
N HIS A 49 -0.38 0.68 -12.65
CA HIS A 49 0.32 -0.51 -13.17
C HIS A 49 -0.47 -1.18 -14.30
N PHE A 50 0.12 -1.28 -15.50
CA PHE A 50 -0.50 -1.90 -16.67
C PHE A 50 -0.90 -3.38 -16.44
N SER A 51 -0.15 -4.09 -15.59
CA SER A 51 -0.44 -5.48 -15.19
C SER A 51 -1.70 -5.64 -14.34
N PHE A 52 -2.29 -4.55 -13.84
CA PHE A 52 -3.51 -4.62 -13.01
C PHE A 52 -4.79 -4.88 -13.81
N PHE A 53 -4.80 -4.59 -15.12
CA PHE A 53 -5.99 -4.79 -15.95
C PHE A 53 -6.42 -6.26 -16.02
N THR A 54 -5.46 -7.17 -16.15
CA THR A 54 -5.72 -8.62 -16.13
C THR A 54 -6.42 -9.05 -14.85
N TRP A 55 -5.99 -8.52 -13.70
CA TRP A 55 -6.61 -8.82 -12.41
C TRP A 55 -8.03 -8.26 -12.30
N THR A 56 -8.28 -7.05 -12.82
CA THR A 56 -9.63 -6.46 -12.93
C THR A 56 -10.59 -7.37 -13.69
N LEU A 57 -10.16 -7.94 -14.82
CA LEU A 57 -10.97 -8.89 -15.59
C LEU A 57 -11.23 -10.19 -14.81
N ILE A 58 -10.20 -10.75 -14.16
CA ILE A 58 -10.33 -11.97 -13.35
C ILE A 58 -11.34 -11.75 -12.20
N TYR A 59 -11.22 -10.66 -11.45
CA TYR A 59 -12.10 -10.35 -10.33
C TYR A 59 -13.55 -10.12 -10.78
N THR A 60 -13.73 -9.45 -11.92
CA THR A 60 -15.06 -9.25 -12.51
C THR A 60 -15.69 -10.58 -12.93
N ALA A 61 -14.92 -11.47 -13.55
CA ALA A 61 -15.39 -12.81 -13.94
C ALA A 61 -15.77 -13.66 -12.71
N LEU A 62 -15.01 -13.58 -11.62
CA LEU A 62 -15.32 -14.24 -10.35
C LEU A 62 -16.58 -13.68 -9.69
N ALA A 63 -16.76 -12.36 -9.69
CA ALA A 63 -18.00 -11.75 -9.20
C ALA A 63 -19.20 -12.21 -10.04
N PHE A 64 -19.03 -12.32 -11.37
CA PHE A 64 -20.07 -12.80 -12.26
C PHE A 64 -20.40 -14.28 -12.01
N SER A 65 -19.40 -15.15 -11.85
CA SER A 65 -19.64 -16.57 -11.53
C SER A 65 -20.35 -16.74 -10.19
N GLY A 66 -19.96 -15.97 -9.16
CA GLY A 66 -20.67 -15.91 -7.88
C GLY A 66 -22.14 -15.48 -8.02
N SER A 67 -22.40 -14.45 -8.84
CA SER A 67 -23.77 -14.00 -9.15
C SER A 67 -24.60 -15.06 -9.89
N ILE A 68 -24.00 -15.81 -10.83
CA ILE A 68 -24.68 -16.91 -11.54
C ILE A 68 -25.05 -18.04 -10.56
N ILE A 69 -24.10 -18.48 -9.74
CA ILE A 69 -24.34 -19.54 -8.75
C ILE A 69 -25.46 -19.13 -7.79
N ALA A 70 -25.41 -17.90 -7.27
CA ALA A 70 -26.47 -17.36 -6.43
C ALA A 70 -27.81 -17.28 -7.16
N HIS A 71 -27.84 -16.94 -8.44
CA HIS A 71 -29.08 -16.91 -9.22
C HIS A 71 -29.75 -18.28 -9.25
N PHE A 72 -29.00 -19.35 -9.56
CA PHE A 72 -29.53 -20.71 -9.57
C PHE A 72 -29.97 -21.19 -8.18
N LEU A 73 -29.20 -20.88 -7.13
CA LEU A 73 -29.56 -21.24 -5.75
C LEU A 73 -30.85 -20.53 -5.29
N LEU A 74 -31.00 -19.25 -5.63
CA LEU A 74 -32.16 -18.44 -5.23
C LEU A 74 -33.44 -18.78 -5.99
N LEU A 75 -33.33 -19.34 -7.21
CA LEU A 75 -34.48 -19.93 -7.91
C LEU A 75 -35.04 -21.13 -7.13
N LYS A 76 -34.17 -21.88 -6.45
CA LYS A 76 -34.55 -23.06 -5.66
C LYS A 76 -34.93 -22.72 -4.21
N TYR A 77 -34.37 -21.65 -3.65
CA TYR A 77 -34.53 -21.27 -2.25
C TYR A 77 -34.75 -19.76 -2.13
N GLN A 78 -35.97 -19.32 -1.84
CA GLN A 78 -36.24 -17.90 -1.57
C GLN A 78 -35.77 -17.53 -0.15
N PRO A 79 -34.81 -16.61 0.01
CA PRO A 79 -34.30 -16.22 1.32
C PRO A 79 -35.29 -15.32 2.05
N SER A 80 -35.42 -15.52 3.36
CA SER A 80 -36.21 -14.67 4.25
C SER A 80 -35.66 -13.23 4.30
N ARG A 81 -36.55 -12.26 4.53
CA ARG A 81 -36.23 -10.82 4.66
C ARG A 81 -35.18 -10.53 5.75
N LYS A 82 -35.10 -11.37 6.79
CA LYS A 82 -34.06 -11.28 7.84
C LYS A 82 -32.67 -11.62 7.29
N VAL A 83 -32.57 -12.69 6.50
CA VAL A 83 -31.32 -13.15 5.87
C VAL A 83 -30.79 -12.10 4.90
N GLN A 84 -31.68 -11.43 4.16
CA GLN A 84 -31.29 -10.32 3.29
C GLN A 84 -30.65 -9.16 4.07
N LYS A 85 -31.26 -8.73 5.18
CA LYS A 85 -30.69 -7.64 6.00
C LYS A 85 -29.30 -7.98 6.56
N THR A 86 -29.12 -9.18 7.09
CA THR A 86 -27.81 -9.63 7.58
C THR A 86 -26.77 -9.68 6.45
N GLY A 87 -27.17 -10.13 5.26
CA GLY A 87 -26.30 -10.13 4.08
C GLY A 87 -25.81 -8.74 3.65
N VAL A 88 -26.66 -7.71 3.74
CA VAL A 88 -26.24 -6.31 3.47
C VAL A 88 -25.16 -5.86 4.44
N ILE A 89 -25.34 -6.14 5.74
CA ILE A 89 -24.39 -5.72 6.78
C ILE A 89 -23.04 -6.40 6.57
N ILE A 90 -23.03 -7.71 6.26
CA ILE A 90 -21.81 -8.46 5.97
C ILE A 90 -21.12 -7.91 4.71
N LEU A 91 -21.87 -7.63 3.65
CA LEU A 91 -21.32 -7.06 2.41
C LEU A 91 -20.68 -5.69 2.67
N LEU A 92 -21.38 -4.78 3.37
CA LEU A 92 -20.84 -3.48 3.74
C LEU A 92 -19.56 -3.63 4.57
N GLY A 93 -19.57 -4.54 5.55
CA GLY A 93 -18.39 -4.85 6.37
C GLY A 93 -17.22 -5.36 5.55
N SER A 94 -17.45 -6.28 4.61
CA SER A 94 -16.40 -6.84 3.75
C SER A 94 -15.75 -5.84 2.79
N VAL A 95 -16.41 -4.70 2.53
CA VAL A 95 -15.85 -3.63 1.68
C VAL A 95 -15.24 -2.53 2.54
N LEU A 96 -15.95 -2.08 3.58
CA LEU A 96 -15.50 -0.99 4.44
C LEU A 96 -14.29 -1.38 5.31
N ILE A 97 -14.22 -2.61 5.82
CA ILE A 97 -13.13 -3.04 6.70
C ILE A 97 -11.80 -3.07 5.92
N PRO A 98 -11.68 -3.72 4.74
CA PRO A 98 -10.44 -3.65 3.96
C PRO A 98 -10.09 -2.24 3.52
N ALA A 99 -11.07 -1.40 3.15
CA ALA A 99 -10.81 -0.01 2.79
C ALA A 99 -10.24 0.80 3.97
N LEU A 100 -10.83 0.64 5.17
CA LEU A 100 -10.32 1.25 6.40
C LEU A 100 -8.91 0.75 6.73
N ILE A 101 -8.71 -0.57 6.70
CA ILE A 101 -7.37 -1.17 6.90
C ILE A 101 -6.39 -0.57 5.89
N PHE A 102 -6.76 -0.47 4.61
CA PHE A 102 -5.90 0.10 3.57
C PHE A 102 -5.55 1.57 3.84
N THR A 103 -6.51 2.39 4.24
CA THR A 103 -6.27 3.82 4.57
C THR A 103 -5.43 4.01 5.83
N ILE A 104 -5.52 3.09 6.80
CA ILE A 104 -4.77 3.15 8.06
C ILE A 104 -3.41 2.46 7.93
N SER A 105 -3.24 1.56 6.96
CA SER A 105 -2.04 0.73 6.79
C SER A 105 -0.92 1.44 6.02
N ARG A 106 -0.62 2.70 6.38
CA ARG A 106 0.81 3.04 6.44
C ARG A 106 1.40 2.07 7.47
N PRO A 107 2.34 1.17 7.08
CA PRO A 107 2.86 0.20 8.02
C PRO A 107 3.41 0.97 9.23
N VAL A 108 3.05 0.56 10.45
CA VAL A 108 3.41 1.27 11.70
C VAL A 108 4.91 1.59 11.74
N ASN A 109 5.73 0.69 11.19
CA ASN A 109 7.18 0.85 11.07
C ASN A 109 7.61 2.03 10.18
N ALA A 110 6.86 2.35 9.12
CA ALA A 110 7.11 3.52 8.27
C ALA A 110 6.87 4.83 9.03
N VAL A 111 5.76 4.94 9.74
CA VAL A 111 5.45 6.12 10.57
C VAL A 111 6.46 6.26 11.72
N LEU A 112 6.87 5.14 12.33
CA LEU A 112 7.91 5.15 13.35
C LEU A 112 9.27 5.57 12.78
N MET A 113 9.62 5.12 11.57
CA MET A 113 10.87 5.50 10.91
C MET A 113 10.89 6.99 10.58
N GLU A 114 9.79 7.54 10.05
CA GLU A 114 9.62 8.97 9.76
C GLU A 114 9.89 9.82 11.01
N LYS A 115 9.27 9.47 12.15
CA LYS A 115 9.51 10.16 13.43
C LYS A 115 10.93 10.02 13.95
N LYS A 116 11.55 8.85 13.77
CA LYS A 116 12.95 8.64 14.19
C LYS A 116 13.91 9.50 13.39
N VAL A 117 13.68 9.61 12.08
CA VAL A 117 14.48 10.44 11.18
C VAL A 117 14.26 11.91 11.49
N GLU A 118 13.02 12.35 11.70
CA GLU A 118 12.72 13.72 12.14
C GLU A 118 13.44 14.08 13.44
N ASN A 119 13.42 13.19 14.44
CA ASN A 119 14.15 13.41 15.69
C ASN A 119 15.67 13.44 15.49
N HIS A 120 16.21 12.54 14.67
CA HIS A 120 17.63 12.51 14.35
C HIS A 120 18.09 13.80 13.65
N LEU A 121 17.32 14.29 12.68
CA LEU A 121 17.61 15.56 12.00
C LEU A 121 17.53 16.76 12.96
N ARG A 122 16.59 16.75 13.90
CA ARG A 122 16.53 17.79 14.96
C ARG A 122 17.75 17.75 15.89
N GLU A 123 18.25 16.56 16.21
CA GLU A 123 19.50 16.40 16.97
C GLU A 123 20.72 16.92 16.19
N GLU A 124 20.67 16.88 14.85
CA GLU A 124 21.65 17.49 13.94
C GLU A 124 21.36 18.97 13.64
N GLU A 125 20.53 19.62 14.46
CA GLU A 125 20.20 21.06 14.40
C GLU A 125 19.35 21.49 13.19
N TYR A 126 18.79 20.56 12.42
CA TYR A 126 17.82 20.89 11.37
C TYR A 126 16.46 21.28 11.95
N SER A 127 15.90 22.37 11.43
CA SER A 127 14.54 22.79 11.72
C SER A 127 13.53 22.10 10.80
N SER A 128 12.27 22.02 11.23
CA SER A 128 11.20 21.48 10.37
C SER A 128 10.97 22.28 9.09
N SER A 129 11.42 23.54 9.01
CA SER A 129 11.38 24.34 7.77
C SER A 129 12.48 23.97 6.77
N ASP A 130 13.56 23.34 7.22
CA ASP A 130 14.67 22.92 6.35
C ASP A 130 14.34 21.61 5.61
N ILE A 131 13.28 20.92 6.04
CA ILE A 131 12.85 19.63 5.49
C ILE A 131 11.64 19.86 4.58
N TYR A 132 11.82 19.61 3.28
CA TYR A 132 10.75 19.68 2.30
C TYR A 132 9.81 18.47 2.42
N SER A 133 10.37 17.26 2.51
CA SER A 133 9.60 16.03 2.68
C SER A 133 10.41 14.92 3.35
N ILE A 134 9.68 14.04 4.05
CA ILE A 134 10.18 12.74 4.52
C ILE A 134 9.23 11.67 3.98
N GLU A 135 9.70 10.88 3.04
CA GLU A 135 8.94 9.75 2.50
C GLU A 135 9.56 8.44 2.99
N THR A 136 8.74 7.43 3.25
CA THR A 136 9.21 6.14 3.75
C THR A 136 8.72 5.02 2.86
N PHE A 137 9.61 4.09 2.55
CA PHE A 137 9.28 2.90 1.77
C PHE A 137 9.94 1.66 2.35
N TYR A 138 9.33 0.51 2.05
CA TYR A 138 9.82 -0.78 2.52
C TYR A 138 10.70 -1.42 1.45
N ASP A 139 12.01 -1.47 1.69
CA ASP A 139 12.94 -2.26 0.90
C ASP A 139 13.12 -3.65 1.53
N GLY A 140 12.31 -4.59 1.04
CA GLY A 140 12.36 -5.98 1.49
C GLY A 140 13.69 -6.68 1.22
N LYS A 141 14.54 -6.17 0.31
CA LYS A 141 15.84 -6.77 0.02
C LYS A 141 16.88 -6.48 1.13
N ARG A 142 16.70 -5.40 1.89
CA ARG A 142 17.64 -4.96 2.96
C ARG A 142 17.28 -5.44 4.36
N ASN A 143 16.37 -6.40 4.51
CA ASN A 143 16.08 -7.00 5.81
C ASN A 143 17.25 -7.89 6.28
N THR A 144 18.30 -7.27 6.81
CA THR A 144 19.48 -7.96 7.31
C THR A 144 19.45 -8.07 8.85
N ASN A 145 20.40 -8.78 9.44
CA ASN A 145 20.61 -8.78 10.89
C ASN A 145 21.14 -7.43 11.43
N ARG A 146 21.47 -6.48 10.54
CA ARG A 146 22.09 -5.19 10.89
C ARG A 146 21.14 -4.01 10.70
N THR A 147 20.25 -4.07 9.72
CA THR A 147 19.42 -2.94 9.26
C THR A 147 17.94 -3.29 9.27
N GLU A 148 17.10 -2.33 9.63
CA GLU A 148 15.66 -2.43 9.39
C GLU A 148 15.37 -2.28 7.87
N PRO A 149 14.31 -2.92 7.35
CA PRO A 149 13.98 -2.89 5.93
C PRO A 149 13.25 -1.60 5.50
N VAL A 150 13.02 -0.67 6.42
CA VAL A 150 12.34 0.60 6.12
C VAL A 150 13.40 1.67 5.88
N ILE A 151 13.33 2.30 4.72
CA ILE A 151 14.20 3.42 4.33
C ILE A 151 13.35 4.69 4.38
N ALA A 152 13.94 5.76 4.90
CA ALA A 152 13.39 7.10 4.78
C ALA A 152 14.18 7.90 3.75
N GLU A 153 13.47 8.58 2.87
CA GLU A 153 13.98 9.52 1.89
C GLU A 153 13.64 10.93 2.35
N VAL A 154 14.67 11.76 2.49
CA VAL A 154 14.57 13.13 2.96
C VAL A 154 14.98 14.05 1.82
N VAL A 155 14.12 15.03 1.53
CA VAL A 155 14.42 16.13 0.62
C VAL A 155 14.48 17.40 1.46
N PHE A 156 15.56 18.16 1.31
CA PHE A 156 15.75 19.43 2.02
C PHE A 156 15.21 20.60 1.18
N THR A 157 14.75 21.65 1.86
CA THR A 157 14.11 22.82 1.22
C THR A 157 15.11 23.62 0.37
N ASP A 158 16.37 23.71 0.80
CA ASP A 158 17.46 24.38 0.10
C ASP A 158 18.16 23.51 -0.95
N ASP A 159 17.89 22.20 -0.96
CA ASP A 159 18.41 21.25 -1.95
C ASP A 159 17.33 20.28 -2.49
N PRO A 160 16.30 20.79 -3.19
CA PRO A 160 15.17 19.98 -3.67
C PRO A 160 15.55 19.02 -4.81
N GLY A 161 16.77 19.13 -5.36
CA GLY A 161 17.26 18.31 -6.47
C GLY A 161 17.86 16.97 -6.04
N HIS A 162 18.03 16.75 -4.73
CA HIS A 162 18.65 15.55 -4.18
C HIS A 162 17.79 14.92 -3.09
N THR A 163 17.77 13.59 -3.09
CA THR A 163 17.09 12.80 -2.06
C THR A 163 18.13 12.04 -1.24
N TYR A 164 18.09 12.24 0.07
CA TYR A 164 19.01 11.65 1.04
C TYR A 164 18.34 10.47 1.74
N ARG A 165 19.02 9.33 1.81
CA ARG A 165 18.45 8.09 2.37
C ARG A 165 18.93 7.85 3.80
N TYR A 166 18.00 7.46 4.66
CA TYR A 166 18.25 7.14 6.07
C TYR A 166 17.71 5.76 6.40
N ILE A 167 18.44 5.03 7.25
CA ILE A 167 18.08 3.70 7.73
C ILE A 167 18.28 3.60 9.24
N GLU A 168 17.59 2.64 9.87
CA GLU A 168 17.81 2.29 11.27
C GLU A 168 18.69 1.04 11.40
N LEU A 169 19.73 1.14 12.23
CA LEU A 169 20.57 0.01 12.61
C LEU A 169 19.93 -0.77 13.76
N LYS A 170 19.53 -2.03 13.53
CA LYS A 170 18.80 -2.88 14.49
C LYS A 170 19.45 -2.99 15.87
N LYS A 171 20.76 -3.23 15.91
CA LYS A 171 21.49 -3.46 17.17
C LYS A 171 21.64 -2.19 18.01
N LYS A 172 21.84 -1.05 17.35
CA LYS A 172 22.11 0.23 18.01
C LYS A 172 20.84 1.07 18.19
N LYS A 173 19.75 0.74 17.49
CA LYS A 173 18.53 1.55 17.38
C LYS A 173 18.84 3.00 17.00
N GLN A 174 19.80 3.16 16.09
CA GLN A 174 20.33 4.44 15.67
C GLN A 174 19.98 4.66 14.20
N VAL A 175 19.50 5.85 13.87
CA VAL A 175 19.30 6.30 12.49
C VAL A 175 20.64 6.76 11.94
N VAL A 176 20.95 6.35 10.72
CA VAL A 176 22.16 6.75 10.00
C VAL A 176 21.82 7.07 8.54
N GLN A 177 22.50 8.06 7.97
CA GLN A 177 22.41 8.35 6.55
C GLN A 177 23.19 7.32 5.74
N MET A 178 22.63 6.88 4.63
CA MET A 178 23.27 6.00 3.66
C MET A 178 24.16 6.79 2.70
N CYS A 179 25.20 6.15 2.16
CA CYS A 179 26.03 6.76 1.11
C CYS A 179 25.38 6.79 -0.28
N GLU A 180 24.23 6.13 -0.43
CA GLU A 180 23.43 6.16 -1.64
C GLU A 180 22.51 7.38 -1.64
N TYR A 181 22.54 8.12 -2.74
CA TYR A 181 21.58 9.18 -3.02
C TYR A 181 20.98 9.00 -4.41
N GLU A 182 19.78 9.55 -4.60
CA GLU A 182 19.09 9.55 -5.89
C GLU A 182 19.17 10.93 -6.54
N ARG A 183 19.61 10.97 -7.79
CA ARG A 183 19.46 12.14 -8.67
C ARG A 183 18.75 11.64 -9.91
N SER A 184 17.44 11.89 -9.96
CA SER A 184 16.52 11.30 -10.94
C SER A 184 17.13 11.26 -12.36
N PRO A 185 17.22 10.09 -13.03
CA PRO A 185 16.72 8.75 -12.66
C PRO A 185 17.80 7.78 -12.13
N ASN A 186 18.99 8.26 -11.76
CA ASN A 186 20.14 7.41 -11.48
C ASN A 186 20.51 7.37 -9.98
N PHE A 187 20.91 6.18 -9.53
CA PHE A 187 21.51 5.97 -8.21
C PHE A 187 23.02 6.10 -8.29
N TYR A 188 23.59 6.80 -7.32
CA TYR A 188 25.02 6.99 -7.22
C TYR A 188 25.46 6.72 -5.78
N THR A 189 26.50 5.90 -5.62
CA THR A 189 27.27 5.72 -4.40
C THR A 189 28.47 6.65 -4.48
N ASN A 190 28.60 7.65 -3.62
CA ASN A 190 29.80 8.49 -3.61
C ASN A 190 30.03 9.18 -2.27
N GLU A 191 31.26 9.63 -2.08
CA GLU A 191 31.70 10.45 -0.96
C GLU A 191 31.08 11.85 -0.98
N TYR A 192 31.14 12.52 0.17
CA TYR A 192 30.73 13.91 0.37
C TYR A 192 31.28 14.84 -0.73
N THR A 193 30.42 15.67 -1.33
CA THR A 193 30.82 16.68 -2.32
C THR A 193 30.26 18.05 -1.92
N ALA A 194 30.93 19.14 -2.34
CA ALA A 194 30.45 20.51 -2.08
C ALA A 194 29.07 20.81 -2.70
N GLU A 195 28.65 20.03 -3.69
CA GLU A 195 27.33 20.10 -4.31
C GLU A 195 26.21 19.46 -3.46
N ARG A 196 26.56 18.82 -2.32
CA ARG A 196 25.61 18.12 -1.43
C ARG A 196 25.85 18.51 0.03
N PRO A 197 25.27 19.63 0.47
CA PRO A 197 25.55 20.17 1.79
C PRO A 197 25.07 19.24 2.92
N HIS A 198 24.02 18.43 2.70
CA HIS A 198 23.41 17.58 3.72
C HIS A 198 23.96 16.14 3.76
N MET A 199 24.95 15.81 2.93
CA MET A 199 25.58 14.48 2.99
C MET A 199 26.53 14.42 4.19
N VAL A 200 26.42 13.38 5.01
CA VAL A 200 27.26 13.20 6.20
C VAL A 200 28.55 12.48 5.81
N LYS A 201 29.69 12.96 6.33
CA LYS A 201 30.98 12.27 6.17
C LYS A 201 30.95 10.94 6.92
N GLY A 202 31.33 9.85 6.27
CA GLY A 202 31.29 8.51 6.88
C GLY A 202 29.88 7.92 6.97
N CYS A 203 29.04 8.22 5.98
CA CYS A 203 27.74 7.57 5.77
C CYS A 203 27.85 6.04 5.74
N PHE A 204 26.71 5.38 5.95
CA PHE A 204 26.64 3.92 6.00
C PHE A 204 26.62 3.31 4.58
N GLU A 205 27.58 2.45 4.28
CA GLU A 205 27.65 1.63 3.05
C GLU A 205 26.77 0.37 3.13
#